data_AF-A0A660YVM6-F1
#
_entry.id   AF-A0A660YVM6-F1
#
_cell.length_a   1.000
_cell.length_b   1.000
_cell.length_c   1.000
_cell.angle_alpha   90.00
_cell.angle_beta   90.00
_cell.angle_gamma   90.00
#
_symmetry.space_group_name_H-M   'P 1'
#
loop_
_entity.id
_entity.type
_entity.pdbx_description
1 polymer ?
#
loop_
_entity_poly.entity_id
_entity_poly.type
_entity_poly.pdbx_seq_one_letter_code
_entity_poly.pdbx_strand_id
1 'polypeptide(L)'
;VMLPFNYQERNTDRNYRRLRAVKSYQNFAGKETEMAPMIPSIFLTRTPYRTASYNRPALAYNFLRNMLGDDLFTKSLQEFIKRWNGKHPLPYDMYNTFNEVTGQDLNWYWQPWFFERGYPDLAIDRVEQQEEKIQVFISKEGSIPIPIKLKIVFEDGTETELNHTAAVWKNGNKEFIIEYPAEKPIKEIILGSPDIPDTNSENNLVVIH
;
A
#
# COMPACT_ATOMS: atom_id res chain seq x y z
N VAL A 1 -4.47 -9.10 21.09
CA VAL A 1 -5.55 -8.29 20.49
C VAL A 1 -4.94 -7.19 19.63
N MET A 2 -5.37 -7.07 18.38
CA MET A 2 -4.99 -5.96 17.50
C MET A 2 -5.93 -4.78 17.84
N LEU A 3 -5.38 -3.67 18.31
CA LEU A 3 -6.18 -2.48 18.64
C LEU A 3 -6.69 -1.81 17.34
N PRO A 4 -7.73 -0.97 17.38
CA PRO A 4 -8.12 -0.16 16.24
C PRO A 4 -6.98 0.75 15.75
N PHE A 5 -6.79 0.89 14.44
CA PHE A 5 -5.65 1.63 13.86
C PHE A 5 -5.58 3.10 14.30
N ASN A 6 -6.71 3.81 14.31
CA ASN A 6 -6.76 5.22 14.69
C ASN A 6 -6.36 5.44 16.17
N TYR A 7 -6.56 4.41 17.01
CA TYR A 7 -6.11 4.43 18.42
C TYR A 7 -4.60 4.24 18.53
N GLN A 8 -4.01 3.39 17.68
CA GLN A 8 -2.57 3.15 17.65
C GLN A 8 -1.81 4.40 17.18
N GLU A 9 -2.32 5.07 16.15
CA GLU A 9 -1.72 6.30 15.59
C GLU A 9 -1.72 7.46 16.59
N ARG A 10 -2.75 7.56 17.45
CA ARG A 10 -2.88 8.64 18.43
C ARG A 10 -2.15 8.41 19.75
N ASN A 11 -1.94 7.15 20.16
CA ASN A 11 -1.56 6.82 21.54
C ASN A 11 -0.24 6.07 21.69
N THR A 12 0.54 5.88 20.62
CA THR A 12 1.84 5.20 20.72
C THR A 12 2.95 5.96 20.03
N ASP A 13 4.11 6.05 20.70
CA ASP A 13 5.36 6.45 20.06
C ASP A 13 5.61 5.61 18.81
N ARG A 14 6.26 6.21 17.81
CA ARG A 14 6.54 5.77 16.43
C ARG A 14 7.16 4.36 16.22
N ASN A 15 7.06 3.44 17.18
CA ASN A 15 7.67 2.11 17.23
C ASN A 15 6.61 0.98 17.30
N TYR A 16 5.62 1.04 16.40
CA TYR A 16 4.42 0.22 16.48
C TYR A 16 4.54 -1.17 15.78
N ARG A 17 3.68 -2.13 16.18
CA ARG A 17 3.57 -3.47 15.55
C ARG A 17 3.34 -3.41 14.02
N ARG A 18 2.67 -2.36 13.53
CA ARG A 18 2.46 -2.08 12.09
C ARG A 18 3.78 -1.85 11.37
N LEU A 19 4.64 -0.95 11.86
CA LEU A 19 5.93 -0.67 11.23
C LEU A 19 6.83 -1.91 11.23
N ARG A 20 6.75 -2.73 12.28
CA ARG A 20 7.41 -4.05 12.28
C ARG A 20 6.83 -4.99 11.23
N ALA A 21 5.52 -5.00 11.03
CA ALA A 21 4.87 -5.82 10.00
C ALA A 21 5.24 -5.35 8.58
N VAL A 22 5.24 -4.03 8.34
CA VAL A 22 5.70 -3.38 7.10
C VAL A 22 7.16 -3.74 6.84
N LYS A 23 8.06 -3.44 7.77
CA LYS A 23 9.50 -3.74 7.63
C LYS A 23 9.76 -5.23 7.46
N SER A 24 9.03 -6.09 8.18
CA SER A 24 9.14 -7.54 8.00
C SER A 24 8.63 -8.00 6.64
N TYR A 25 7.62 -7.34 6.08
CA TYR A 25 7.12 -7.66 4.75
C TYR A 25 8.10 -7.16 3.69
N GLN A 26 8.49 -5.90 3.76
CA GLN A 26 9.50 -5.27 2.90
C GLN A 26 10.77 -6.11 2.78
N ASN A 27 11.33 -6.59 3.89
CA ASN A 27 12.54 -7.41 3.88
C ASN A 27 12.35 -8.83 3.31
N PHE A 28 11.11 -9.30 3.15
CA PHE A 28 10.81 -10.65 2.67
C PHE A 28 10.17 -10.66 1.29
N ALA A 29 9.51 -9.57 0.90
CA ALA A 29 8.83 -9.46 -0.37
C ALA A 29 9.81 -9.59 -1.54
N GLY A 30 9.35 -10.19 -2.63
CA GLY A 30 10.15 -10.40 -3.86
C GLY A 30 11.15 -11.55 -3.79
N LYS A 31 11.30 -12.21 -2.63
CA LYS A 31 12.19 -13.39 -2.50
C LYS A 31 11.55 -14.63 -3.14
N GLU A 32 12.40 -15.57 -3.59
CA GLU A 32 11.95 -16.85 -4.19
C GLU A 32 10.99 -17.65 -3.29
N THR A 33 11.14 -17.46 -1.97
CA THR A 33 10.37 -18.13 -0.92
C THR A 33 9.10 -17.37 -0.54
N GLU A 34 8.85 -16.18 -1.10
CA GLU A 34 7.56 -15.52 -0.96
C GLU A 34 6.51 -16.23 -1.82
N MET A 35 5.42 -16.59 -1.15
CA MET A 35 4.31 -17.36 -1.70
C MET A 35 3.03 -16.54 -1.59
N ALA A 36 2.16 -16.66 -2.59
CA ALA A 36 0.87 -15.99 -2.59
C ALA A 36 -0.01 -16.48 -1.42
N PRO A 37 -0.77 -15.60 -0.75
CA PRO A 37 -1.65 -15.97 0.37
C PRO A 37 -2.66 -17.08 0.10
N MET A 38 -3.11 -17.25 -1.14
CA MET A 38 -4.07 -18.29 -1.51
C MET A 38 -3.47 -19.70 -1.56
N ILE A 39 -2.15 -19.85 -1.41
CA ILE A 39 -1.51 -21.17 -1.35
C ILE A 39 -1.88 -21.87 -0.04
N PRO A 40 -2.37 -23.12 -0.08
CA PRO A 40 -2.78 -23.83 1.12
C PRO A 40 -1.68 -23.89 2.19
N SER A 41 -2.06 -23.66 3.44
CA SER A 41 -1.13 -23.55 4.57
C SER A 41 -0.24 -24.78 4.77
N ILE A 42 -0.71 -25.98 4.38
CA ILE A 42 0.07 -27.22 4.45
C ILE A 42 1.34 -27.18 3.60
N PHE A 43 1.38 -26.36 2.55
CA PHE A 43 2.56 -26.17 1.70
C PHE A 43 3.49 -25.05 2.18
N LEU A 44 3.12 -24.33 3.25
CA LEU A 44 3.86 -23.19 3.75
C LEU A 44 4.42 -23.50 5.14
N THR A 45 5.70 -23.22 5.35
CA THR A 45 6.35 -23.41 6.65
C THR A 45 7.00 -22.11 7.13
N ARG A 46 7.06 -21.91 8.44
CA ARG A 46 7.81 -20.82 9.11
C ARG A 46 7.54 -19.43 8.51
N THR A 47 8.54 -18.81 7.88
CA THR A 47 8.50 -17.42 7.38
C THR A 47 7.51 -17.25 6.22
N PRO A 48 7.55 -18.06 5.13
CA PRO A 48 6.51 -18.04 4.10
C PRO A 48 5.09 -18.09 4.66
N TYR A 49 4.82 -19.00 5.61
CA TYR A 49 3.51 -19.11 6.26
C TYR A 49 3.13 -17.81 7.00
N ARG A 50 4.06 -17.26 7.79
CA ARG A 50 3.82 -16.02 8.54
C ARG A 50 3.54 -14.84 7.61
N THR A 51 4.33 -14.70 6.55
CA THR A 51 4.17 -13.60 5.59
C THR A 51 2.83 -13.71 4.86
N ALA A 52 2.50 -14.90 4.35
CA ALA A 52 1.27 -15.17 3.60
C ALA A 52 0.01 -15.06 4.47
N SER A 53 0.08 -15.43 5.75
CA SER A 53 -1.09 -15.46 6.64
C SER A 53 -1.31 -14.17 7.45
N TYR A 54 -0.25 -13.39 7.69
CA TYR A 54 -0.30 -12.24 8.58
C TYR A 54 0.19 -10.96 7.92
N ASN A 55 1.45 -10.91 7.50
CA ASN A 55 2.07 -9.64 7.06
C ASN A 55 1.41 -9.09 5.79
N ARG A 56 1.36 -9.88 4.71
CA ARG A 56 0.85 -9.44 3.41
C ARG A 56 -0.65 -9.16 3.46
N PRO A 57 -1.52 -10.04 4.00
CA PRO A 57 -2.95 -9.73 4.14
C PRO A 57 -3.23 -8.53 5.02
N ALA A 58 -2.48 -8.30 6.11
CA ALA A 58 -2.68 -7.14 6.97
C ALA A 58 -2.40 -5.82 6.23
N LEU A 59 -1.38 -5.79 5.37
CA LEU A 59 -1.07 -4.63 4.55
C LEU A 59 -2.10 -4.41 3.44
N ALA A 60 -2.50 -5.49 2.75
CA ALA A 60 -3.60 -5.46 1.79
C ALA A 60 -4.88 -4.88 2.43
N TYR A 61 -5.25 -5.39 3.59
CA TYR A 61 -6.46 -4.94 4.29
C TYR A 61 -6.38 -3.47 4.71
N ASN A 62 -5.20 -3.01 5.14
CA ASN A 62 -4.97 -1.62 5.53
C ASN A 62 -5.02 -0.66 4.33
N PHE A 63 -4.39 -1.01 3.21
CA PHE A 63 -4.41 -0.17 2.01
C PHE A 63 -5.79 -0.17 1.32
N LEU A 64 -6.51 -1.29 1.37
CA LEU A 64 -7.91 -1.33 0.96
C LEU A 64 -8.77 -0.36 1.78
N ARG A 65 -8.61 -0.35 3.11
CA ARG A 65 -9.31 0.61 3.99
C ARG A 65 -8.97 2.05 3.63
N ASN A 66 -7.69 2.35 3.43
CA ASN A 66 -7.25 3.68 3.02
C ASN A 66 -7.85 4.09 1.67
N MET A 67 -7.95 3.16 0.72
CA MET A 67 -8.51 3.40 -0.61
C MET A 67 -10.04 3.58 -0.61
N LEU A 68 -10.78 2.76 0.14
CA LEU A 68 -12.24 2.82 0.21
C LEU A 68 -12.77 3.88 1.16
N GLY A 69 -11.94 4.31 2.13
CA GLY A 69 -12.37 5.13 3.26
C GLY A 69 -13.03 4.30 4.37
N ASP A 70 -13.09 4.87 5.58
CA ASP A 70 -13.52 4.18 6.80
C ASP A 70 -14.97 3.71 6.75
N ASP A 71 -15.87 4.55 6.23
CA ASP A 71 -17.30 4.27 6.25
C ASP A 71 -17.66 3.10 5.33
N LEU A 72 -17.19 3.14 4.08
CA LEU A 72 -17.48 2.12 3.08
C LEU A 72 -16.82 0.79 3.43
N PHE A 73 -15.59 0.86 3.95
CA PHE A 73 -14.87 -0.32 4.42
C PHE A 73 -15.58 -0.96 5.62
N THR A 74 -15.96 -0.17 6.63
CA THR A 74 -16.67 -0.67 7.82
C THR A 74 -18.01 -1.29 7.45
N LYS A 75 -18.77 -0.64 6.55
CA LYS A 75 -20.02 -1.18 6.02
C LYS A 75 -19.83 -2.53 5.33
N SER A 76 -18.79 -2.65 4.48
CA SER A 76 -18.46 -3.90 3.77
C SER A 76 -18.09 -5.02 4.73
N LEU A 77 -17.28 -4.72 5.75
CA LEU A 77 -16.90 -5.68 6.78
C LEU A 77 -18.10 -6.15 7.62
N GLN A 78 -18.97 -5.22 8.04
CA GLN A 78 -20.16 -5.55 8.81
C GLN A 78 -21.11 -6.46 8.03
N GLU A 79 -21.30 -6.19 6.73
CA GLU A 79 -22.13 -7.02 5.87
C GLU A 79 -21.52 -8.41 5.67
N PHE A 80 -20.20 -8.52 5.50
CA PHE A 80 -19.51 -9.81 5.46
C PHE A 80 -19.74 -10.61 6.74
N ILE A 81 -19.52 -10.00 7.91
CA ILE A 81 -19.74 -10.65 9.21
C ILE A 81 -21.19 -11.12 9.34
N LYS A 82 -22.17 -10.28 8.93
CA LYS A 82 -23.59 -10.61 9.00
C LYS A 82 -23.95 -11.81 8.11
N ARG A 83 -23.49 -11.85 6.86
CA ARG A 83 -23.79 -12.93 5.90
C ARG A 83 -23.21 -14.27 6.30
N TRP A 84 -22.03 -14.24 6.91
CA TRP A 84 -21.22 -15.41 7.22
C TRP A 84 -21.20 -15.76 8.72
N ASN A 85 -22.05 -15.11 9.51
CA ASN A 85 -22.25 -15.45 10.92
C ASN A 85 -22.67 -16.93 11.05
N GLY A 86 -21.94 -17.68 11.87
CA GLY A 86 -22.16 -19.11 12.09
C GLY A 86 -21.75 -20.03 10.94
N LYS A 87 -20.99 -19.53 9.95
CA LYS A 87 -20.52 -20.29 8.78
C LYS A 87 -18.99 -20.32 8.70
N HIS A 88 -18.48 -21.10 7.75
CA HIS A 88 -17.04 -21.18 7.43
C HIS A 88 -16.75 -20.50 6.08
N PRO A 89 -16.62 -19.17 6.03
CA PRO A 89 -16.35 -18.46 4.79
C PRO A 89 -14.95 -18.77 4.25
N LEU A 90 -14.83 -18.78 2.92
CA LEU A 90 -13.58 -18.76 2.18
C LEU A 90 -13.19 -17.32 1.83
N PRO A 91 -11.93 -17.05 1.45
CA PRO A 91 -11.51 -15.70 1.04
C PRO A 91 -12.39 -15.07 -0.05
N TYR A 92 -12.86 -15.88 -1.01
CA TYR A 92 -13.77 -15.42 -2.07
C TYR A 92 -15.07 -14.82 -1.54
N ASP A 93 -15.58 -15.31 -0.41
CA ASP A 93 -16.81 -14.81 0.20
C ASP A 93 -16.64 -13.38 0.71
N MET A 94 -15.44 -13.07 1.21
CA MET A 94 -15.07 -11.71 1.59
C MET A 94 -14.93 -10.82 0.35
N TYR A 95 -14.20 -11.26 -0.67
CA TYR A 95 -13.99 -10.48 -1.90
C TYR A 95 -15.31 -10.14 -2.60
N ASN A 96 -16.19 -11.13 -2.74
CA ASN A 96 -17.51 -10.94 -3.35
C ASN A 96 -18.39 -10.00 -2.53
N THR A 97 -18.36 -10.11 -1.18
CA THR A 97 -19.11 -9.19 -0.33
C THR A 97 -18.60 -7.75 -0.45
N PHE A 98 -17.29 -7.54 -0.50
CA PHE A 98 -16.70 -6.22 -0.69
C PHE A 98 -17.05 -5.65 -2.07
N ASN A 99 -16.95 -6.45 -3.14
CA ASN A 99 -17.31 -5.99 -4.49
C ASN A 99 -18.79 -5.56 -4.56
N GLU A 100 -19.69 -6.35 -3.96
CA GLU A 100 -21.12 -6.04 -3.95
C GLU A 100 -21.46 -4.78 -3.14
N VAL A 101 -20.92 -4.66 -1.91
CA VAL A 101 -21.25 -3.52 -1.03
C VAL A 101 -20.63 -2.22 -1.53
N THR A 102 -19.44 -2.28 -2.13
CA THR A 102 -18.78 -1.11 -2.71
C THR A 102 -19.35 -0.74 -4.08
N GLY A 103 -20.03 -1.67 -4.76
CA GLY A 103 -20.44 -1.50 -6.16
C GLY A 103 -19.25 -1.42 -7.13
N GLN A 104 -18.08 -1.91 -6.73
CA GLN A 104 -16.85 -1.84 -7.51
C GLN A 104 -16.32 -3.24 -7.80
N ASP A 105 -15.77 -3.44 -9.00
CA ASP A 105 -14.89 -4.58 -9.24
C ASP A 105 -13.52 -4.29 -8.62
N LEU A 106 -13.18 -5.00 -7.53
CA LEU A 106 -11.89 -4.90 -6.85
C LEU A 106 -10.95 -6.07 -7.23
N ASN A 107 -11.26 -6.85 -8.27
CA ASN A 107 -10.40 -7.97 -8.71
C ASN A 107 -8.99 -7.50 -9.07
N TRP A 108 -8.85 -6.32 -9.68
CA TRP A 108 -7.54 -5.68 -9.94
C TRP A 108 -6.70 -5.49 -8.67
N TYR A 109 -7.34 -5.38 -7.51
CA TYR A 109 -6.69 -5.26 -6.21
C TYR A 109 -6.45 -6.65 -5.59
N TRP A 110 -7.43 -7.55 -5.63
CA TRP A 110 -7.32 -8.87 -5.02
C TRP A 110 -6.26 -9.76 -5.67
N GLN A 111 -6.18 -9.75 -7.01
CA GLN A 111 -5.25 -10.58 -7.78
C GLN A 111 -3.79 -10.39 -7.35
N PRO A 112 -3.21 -9.19 -7.44
CA PRO A 112 -1.81 -8.98 -7.06
C PRO A 112 -1.56 -9.19 -5.57
N TRP A 113 -2.54 -8.96 -4.70
CA TRP A 113 -2.35 -9.11 -3.25
C TRP A 113 -2.45 -10.55 -2.75
N PHE A 114 -3.32 -11.39 -3.33
CA PHE A 114 -3.67 -12.69 -2.75
C PHE A 114 -3.35 -13.89 -3.66
N PHE A 115 -3.39 -13.71 -4.98
CA PHE A 115 -3.29 -14.80 -5.94
C PHE A 115 -1.93 -14.87 -6.61
N GLU A 116 -1.32 -13.72 -6.88
CA GLU A 116 -0.07 -13.64 -7.64
C GLU A 116 1.15 -13.64 -6.72
N ARG A 117 2.29 -14.09 -7.26
CA ARG A 117 3.59 -13.74 -6.68
C ARG A 117 3.93 -12.31 -7.11
N GLY A 118 4.35 -11.50 -6.15
CA GLY A 118 4.52 -10.08 -6.38
C GLY A 118 5.15 -9.41 -5.18
N TYR A 119 5.68 -8.22 -5.39
CA TYR A 119 6.33 -7.41 -4.38
C TYR A 119 5.94 -5.93 -4.54
N PRO A 120 5.98 -5.14 -3.46
CA PRO A 120 5.72 -3.71 -3.50
C PRO A 120 7.04 -2.95 -3.76
N ASP A 121 7.08 -2.18 -4.83
CA ASP A 121 8.22 -1.36 -5.23
C ASP A 121 7.72 -0.21 -6.10
N LEU A 122 8.06 1.02 -5.71
CA LEU A 122 7.85 2.22 -6.50
C LEU A 122 9.20 2.89 -6.75
N ALA A 123 9.32 3.62 -7.85
CA ALA A 123 10.52 4.40 -8.14
C ALA A 123 10.15 5.81 -8.59
N ILE A 124 11.02 6.78 -8.30
CA ILE A 124 11.00 8.07 -8.99
C ILE A 124 11.86 7.91 -10.25
N ASP A 125 11.23 7.90 -11.43
CA ASP A 125 11.95 7.75 -12.70
C ASP A 125 12.64 9.05 -13.11
N ARG A 126 11.90 10.16 -13.01
CA ARG A 126 12.40 11.50 -13.31
C ARG A 126 11.52 12.58 -12.69
N VAL A 127 12.12 13.76 -12.55
CA VAL A 127 11.45 14.98 -12.12
C VAL A 127 11.66 16.03 -13.20
N GLU A 128 10.57 16.58 -13.71
CA GLU A 128 10.60 17.66 -14.68
C GLU A 128 10.09 18.94 -14.03
N GLN A 129 10.91 19.99 -14.04
CA GLN A 129 10.53 21.31 -13.57
C GLN A 129 10.22 22.20 -14.77
N GLN A 130 8.97 22.63 -14.86
CA GLN A 130 8.49 23.65 -15.79
C GLN A 130 8.28 24.96 -14.99
N GLU A 131 8.21 26.10 -15.69
CA GLU A 131 8.18 27.44 -15.05
C GLU A 131 7.12 27.59 -13.95
N GLU A 132 5.95 26.95 -14.08
CA GLU A 132 4.86 27.04 -13.11
C GLU A 132 4.56 25.73 -12.37
N LYS A 133 5.17 24.60 -12.77
CA LYS A 133 4.78 23.26 -12.29
C LYS A 133 5.94 22.29 -12.24
N ILE A 134 5.87 21.37 -11.31
CA ILE A 134 6.80 20.26 -11.18
C ILE A 134 6.03 18.97 -11.39
N GLN A 135 6.56 18.12 -12.28
CA GLN A 135 6.02 16.81 -12.61
C GLN A 135 6.97 15.74 -12.09
N VAL A 136 6.46 14.91 -11.19
CA VAL A 136 7.20 13.76 -10.65
C VAL A 136 6.63 12.50 -11.29
N PHE A 137 7.47 11.82 -12.05
CA PHE A 137 7.13 10.57 -12.74
C PHE A 137 7.44 9.41 -11.82
N ILE A 138 6.42 8.66 -11.44
CA ILE A 138 6.52 7.53 -10.51
C ILE A 138 6.16 6.25 -11.25
N SER A 139 7.08 5.29 -11.28
CA SER A 139 6.83 3.95 -11.79
C SER A 139 6.49 2.98 -10.67
N LYS A 140 5.67 1.98 -11.00
CA LYS A 140 5.33 0.84 -10.16
C LYS A 140 6.10 -0.37 -10.67
N GLU A 141 7.36 -0.47 -10.26
CA GLU A 141 8.28 -1.56 -10.59
C GLU A 141 7.78 -2.91 -10.03
N GLY A 142 7.16 -2.86 -8.85
CA GLY A 142 6.53 -4.00 -8.22
C GLY A 142 5.17 -4.35 -8.87
N SER A 143 4.74 -5.60 -8.77
CA SER A 143 3.38 -5.96 -9.24
C SER A 143 2.29 -5.55 -8.25
N ILE A 144 2.62 -5.39 -6.96
CA ILE A 144 1.63 -5.10 -5.91
C ILE A 144 1.24 -3.62 -5.89
N PRO A 145 -0.06 -3.28 -6.00
CA PRO A 145 -0.52 -1.90 -5.93
C PRO A 145 -0.47 -1.39 -4.47
N ILE A 146 0.42 -0.44 -4.24
CA ILE A 146 0.58 0.28 -2.96
C ILE A 146 0.27 1.77 -3.12
N PRO A 147 -0.16 2.47 -2.04
CA PRO A 147 -0.39 3.92 -2.10
C PRO A 147 0.91 4.68 -2.35
N ILE A 148 0.79 5.87 -2.95
CA ILE A 148 1.91 6.78 -3.18
C ILE A 148 1.88 7.85 -2.09
N LYS A 149 3.00 8.01 -1.38
CA LYS A 149 3.24 9.16 -0.52
C LYS A 149 4.50 9.85 -0.99
N LEU A 150 4.39 11.12 -1.33
CA LEU A 150 5.51 11.93 -1.78
C LEU A 150 5.73 13.06 -0.79
N LYS A 151 6.95 13.17 -0.27
CA LYS A 151 7.37 14.28 0.56
C LYS A 151 8.30 15.18 -0.24
N ILE A 152 7.93 16.43 -0.38
CA ILE A 152 8.72 17.47 -1.02
C ILE A 152 9.30 18.35 0.09
N VAL A 153 10.62 18.49 0.11
CA VAL A 153 11.35 19.35 1.05
C VAL A 153 11.89 20.54 0.27
N PHE A 154 11.56 21.74 0.72
CA PHE A 154 11.98 22.98 0.09
C PHE A 154 13.28 23.51 0.72
N GLU A 155 13.97 24.42 0.01
CA GLU A 155 15.21 25.03 0.53
C GLU A 155 15.00 25.84 1.82
N ASP A 156 13.80 26.39 2.02
CA ASP A 156 13.43 27.12 3.24
C ASP A 156 13.19 26.21 4.45
N GLY A 157 13.31 24.89 4.28
CA GLY A 157 13.07 23.87 5.30
C GLY A 157 11.59 23.52 5.51
N THR A 158 10.66 24.10 4.73
CA THR A 158 9.27 23.65 4.75
C THR A 158 9.10 22.32 4.02
N GLU A 159 8.15 21.51 4.45
CA GLU A 159 7.84 20.20 3.87
C GLU A 159 6.38 20.17 3.42
N THR A 160 6.10 19.52 2.29
CA THR A 160 4.73 19.24 1.83
C THR A 160 4.60 17.76 1.51
N GLU A 161 3.48 17.16 1.93
CA GLU A 161 3.18 15.75 1.70
C GLU A 161 1.99 15.61 0.74
N LEU A 162 2.21 14.90 -0.37
CA LEU A 162 1.19 14.53 -1.34
C LEU A 162 0.86 13.05 -1.18
N ASN A 163 -0.42 12.75 -0.94
CA ASN A 163 -0.88 11.41 -0.63
C ASN A 163 -1.90 10.95 -1.67
N HIS A 164 -1.61 9.82 -2.34
CA HIS A 164 -2.54 9.15 -3.24
C HIS A 164 -2.76 7.70 -2.78
N THR A 165 -4.01 7.27 -2.79
CA THR A 165 -4.37 5.90 -2.40
C THR A 165 -3.97 4.91 -3.50
N ALA A 166 -4.02 3.61 -3.20
CA ALA A 166 -3.74 2.56 -4.19
C ALA A 166 -4.70 2.56 -5.41
N ALA A 167 -5.78 3.36 -5.38
CA ALA A 167 -6.73 3.51 -6.49
C ALA A 167 -6.07 4.06 -7.77
N VAL A 168 -4.94 4.76 -7.67
CA VAL A 168 -4.20 5.28 -8.84
C VAL A 168 -3.76 4.18 -9.82
N TRP A 169 -3.69 2.93 -9.37
CA TRP A 169 -3.30 1.77 -10.16
C TRP A 169 -4.48 0.97 -10.73
N LYS A 170 -5.71 1.40 -10.47
CA LYS A 170 -6.94 0.66 -10.83
C LYS A 170 -7.06 0.36 -12.32
N ASN A 171 -6.51 1.24 -13.17
CA ASN A 171 -6.58 1.12 -14.61
C ASN A 171 -5.44 0.26 -15.21
N GLY A 172 -4.62 -0.38 -14.36
CA GLY A 172 -3.49 -1.20 -14.80
C GLY A 172 -2.30 -0.42 -15.33
N ASN A 173 -2.28 0.91 -15.11
CA ASN A 173 -1.13 1.76 -15.40
C ASN A 173 0.08 1.33 -14.55
N LYS A 174 1.26 1.46 -15.15
CA LYS A 174 2.55 1.25 -14.48
C LYS A 174 3.21 2.53 -14.04
N GLU A 175 2.74 3.66 -14.55
CA GLU A 175 3.27 4.98 -14.27
C GLU A 175 2.15 5.87 -13.73
N PHE A 176 2.53 6.81 -12.87
CA PHE A 176 1.66 7.85 -12.34
C PHE A 176 2.45 9.16 -12.26
N ILE A 177 1.84 10.25 -12.73
CA ILE A 177 2.46 11.57 -12.73
C ILE A 177 1.81 12.39 -11.62
N ILE A 178 2.63 12.89 -10.70
CA ILE A 178 2.19 13.86 -9.69
C ILE A 178 2.57 15.24 -10.18
N GLU A 179 1.57 16.12 -10.33
CA GLU A 179 1.79 17.54 -10.61
C GLU A 179 1.69 18.36 -9.32
N TYR A 180 2.67 19.22 -9.09
CA TYR A 180 2.70 20.17 -7.99
C TYR A 180 3.02 21.58 -8.49
N PRO A 181 2.29 22.64 -8.08
CA PRO A 181 2.62 24.01 -8.45
C PRO A 181 4.03 24.39 -7.94
N ALA A 182 4.87 24.94 -8.81
CA ALA A 182 6.25 25.30 -8.47
C ALA A 182 6.29 26.59 -7.61
N GLU A 183 5.81 26.52 -6.36
CA GLU A 183 5.72 27.69 -5.48
C GLU A 183 7.07 28.10 -4.89
N LYS A 184 7.98 27.14 -4.70
CA LYS A 184 9.24 27.30 -3.99
C LYS A 184 10.35 26.41 -4.59
N PRO A 185 11.62 26.79 -4.45
CA PRO A 185 12.74 25.94 -4.84
C PRO A 185 12.76 24.66 -3.99
N ILE A 186 12.82 23.51 -4.66
CA ILE A 186 12.85 22.19 -4.03
C ILE A 186 14.30 21.79 -3.77
N LYS A 187 14.54 21.25 -2.58
CA LYS A 187 15.83 20.66 -2.19
C LYS A 187 15.85 19.16 -2.46
N GLU A 188 14.82 18.44 -2.03
CA GLU A 188 14.75 16.98 -2.20
C GLU A 188 13.29 16.50 -2.28
N ILE A 189 13.11 15.39 -2.99
CA ILE A 189 11.84 14.69 -3.14
C ILE A 189 12.04 13.26 -2.66
N ILE A 190 11.22 12.86 -1.70
CA ILE A 190 11.27 11.55 -1.05
C ILE A 190 9.97 10.81 -1.36
N LEU A 191 10.08 9.65 -1.99
CA LEU A 191 8.99 8.74 -2.26
C LEU A 191 8.89 7.69 -1.13
N GLY A 192 7.65 7.40 -0.75
CA GLY A 192 7.33 6.40 0.27
C GLY A 192 7.24 6.96 1.68
N SER A 193 7.00 6.06 2.62
CA SER A 193 6.88 6.37 4.04
C SER A 193 7.11 5.09 4.86
N PRO A 194 7.54 5.15 6.13
CA PRO A 194 7.80 3.95 6.93
C PRO A 194 6.61 2.98 7.09
N ASP A 195 5.39 3.44 6.79
CA ASP A 195 4.18 2.64 6.85
C ASP A 195 3.79 1.97 5.52
N ILE A 196 4.56 2.22 4.45
CA ILE A 196 4.39 1.64 3.12
C ILE A 196 5.62 0.77 2.83
N PRO A 197 5.44 -0.53 2.52
CA PRO A 197 6.57 -1.40 2.20
C PRO A 197 7.10 -1.03 0.81
N ASP A 198 8.42 -0.91 0.70
CA ASP A 198 9.10 -0.70 -0.58
C ASP A 198 10.39 -1.52 -0.60
N THR A 199 10.49 -2.48 -1.53
CA THR A 199 11.64 -3.40 -1.57
C THR A 199 12.95 -2.74 -2.00
N ASN A 200 12.91 -1.61 -2.71
CA ASN A 200 14.07 -0.91 -3.18
C ASN A 200 14.06 0.55 -2.73
N SER A 201 14.69 0.86 -1.59
CA SER A 201 14.75 2.26 -1.13
C SER A 201 15.72 3.16 -1.91
N GLU A 202 16.55 2.61 -2.82
CA GLU A 202 17.60 3.38 -3.50
C GLU A 202 17.04 4.30 -4.60
N ASN A 203 15.90 3.96 -5.19
CA ASN A 203 15.22 4.70 -6.26
C ASN A 203 14.13 5.67 -5.73
N ASN A 204 14.09 5.88 -4.42
CA ASN A 204 13.04 6.61 -3.72
C ASN A 204 13.43 8.05 -3.35
N LEU A 205 14.67 8.48 -3.65
CA LEU A 205 15.17 9.81 -3.31
C LEU A 205 15.73 10.51 -4.56
N VAL A 206 15.24 11.72 -4.80
CA VAL A 206 15.82 12.65 -5.79
C VAL A 206 16.23 13.92 -5.07
N VAL A 207 17.52 14.25 -5.14
CA VAL A 207 18.06 15.53 -4.66
C VAL A 207 18.15 16.47 -5.85
N ILE A 208 17.53 17.64 -5.73
CA ILE A 208 17.57 18.69 -6.77
C ILE A 208 18.69 19.67 -6.36
N HIS A 209 19.63 19.87 -7.28
CA HIS A 209 20.79 20.75 -7.12
C HIS A 209 20.59 22.07 -7.87
#